data_AF-A0A1Z4KIJ4-F1
#
_entry.id   AF-A0A1Z4KIJ4-F1
#
_cell.length_a   1.000
_cell.length_b   1.000
_cell.length_c   1.000
_cell.angle_alpha   90.00
_cell.angle_beta   90.00
_cell.angle_gamma   90.00
#
_symmetry.space_group_name_H-M   'P 1'
#
loop_
_entity.id
_entity.type
_entity.pdbx_description
1 polymer ?
#
loop_
_entity_poly.entity_id
_entity_poly.type
_entity_poly.pdbx_seq_one_letter_code
_entity_poly.pdbx_strand_id
1 'polypeptide(L)'
;MSVNRNWCWELAASGNGPDWLCVVEVTPESIPQLEAVISQLSLPSFTYIPVHDHDCYHLFVNESHAEAFKANLEGKNPVNIWIYHSIEIHSHIIKIECGYGGYPDSVYHTIETSFLLDLCNNPNIAIAQWHLYAGGMGYDYITVKAGKTSGELQQYIIG
;
A
#
# COMPACT_ATOMS: atom_id res chain seq x y z
N MET A 1 -21.21 -16.32 0.26
CA MET A 1 -19.76 -16.03 0.30
C MET A 1 -19.62 -14.58 -0.14
N SER A 2 -19.06 -13.71 0.70
CA SER A 2 -18.71 -12.35 0.26
C SER A 2 -17.61 -12.48 -0.79
N VAL A 3 -17.74 -11.74 -1.90
CA VAL A 3 -16.66 -11.64 -2.88
C VAL A 3 -15.75 -10.53 -2.37
N ASN A 4 -14.58 -10.89 -1.84
CA ASN A 4 -13.59 -9.89 -1.44
C ASN A 4 -13.14 -9.12 -2.68
N ARG A 5 -13.28 -7.79 -2.66
CA ARG A 5 -12.81 -6.91 -3.72
C ARG A 5 -11.37 -6.50 -3.42
N ASN A 6 -10.54 -6.32 -4.44
CA ASN A 6 -9.24 -5.69 -4.22
C ASN A 6 -9.44 -4.26 -3.69
N TRP A 7 -8.55 -3.77 -2.84
CA TRP A 7 -8.65 -2.42 -2.27
C TRP A 7 -8.79 -1.33 -3.35
N CYS A 8 -8.21 -1.54 -4.53
CA CYS A 8 -8.24 -0.63 -5.67
C CYS A 8 -9.49 -0.77 -6.57
N TRP A 9 -10.51 -1.55 -6.20
CA TRP A 9 -11.64 -1.84 -7.10
C TRP A 9 -12.38 -0.60 -7.59
N GLU A 10 -12.61 0.40 -6.73
CA GLU A 10 -13.33 1.64 -7.09
C GLU A 10 -12.46 2.53 -7.99
N LEU A 11 -11.14 2.51 -7.79
CA LEU A 11 -10.15 3.20 -8.61
C LEU A 11 -10.14 2.61 -10.04
N ALA A 12 -10.10 1.27 -10.15
CA ALA A 12 -10.16 0.57 -11.41
C ALA A 12 -11.50 0.80 -12.15
N ALA A 13 -12.63 0.79 -11.42
CA ALA A 13 -13.95 0.99 -12.00
C ALA A 13 -14.19 2.43 -12.48
N SER A 14 -13.59 3.42 -11.81
CA SER A 14 -13.74 4.84 -12.14
C SER A 14 -12.80 5.31 -13.25
N GLY A 15 -11.73 4.56 -13.54
CA GLY A 15 -10.73 4.94 -14.54
C GLY A 15 -9.89 6.16 -14.13
N ASN A 16 -9.84 6.48 -12.83
CA ASN A 16 -9.08 7.61 -12.30
C ASN A 16 -7.57 7.32 -12.22
N GLY A 17 -6.76 8.36 -12.39
CA GLY A 17 -5.29 8.29 -12.27
C GLY A 17 -4.58 7.82 -13.55
N PRO A 18 -3.25 7.90 -13.54
CA PRO A 18 -2.48 6.68 -13.74
C PRO A 18 -2.15 6.05 -12.39
N ASP A 19 -1.80 6.79 -11.35
CA ASP A 19 -1.30 6.20 -10.11
C ASP A 19 -2.41 6.06 -9.06
N TRP A 20 -2.40 4.95 -8.34
CA TRP A 20 -3.35 4.62 -7.28
C TRP A 20 -2.65 4.50 -5.95
N LEU A 21 -3.28 5.02 -4.90
CA LEU A 21 -2.64 5.14 -3.59
C LEU A 21 -3.66 4.82 -2.48
N CYS A 22 -3.29 3.93 -1.57
CA CYS A 22 -3.98 3.71 -0.30
C CYS A 22 -3.06 4.21 0.81
N VAL A 23 -3.56 5.12 1.66
CA VAL A 23 -2.87 5.59 2.85
C VAL A 23 -3.70 5.21 4.05
N VAL A 24 -3.11 4.46 4.98
CA VAL A 24 -3.71 4.07 6.25
C VAL A 24 -2.87 4.67 7.37
N GLU A 25 -3.50 5.39 8.26
CA GLU A 25 -2.88 5.91 9.48
C GLU A 25 -3.39 5.07 10.66
N VAL A 26 -2.46 4.48 11.42
CA VAL A 26 -2.77 3.81 12.69
C VAL A 26 -2.66 4.79 13.84
N THR A 27 -3.33 4.51 14.96
CA THR A 27 -3.19 5.35 16.15
C THR A 27 -1.77 5.24 16.73
N PRO A 28 -1.25 6.28 17.38
CA PRO A 28 0.10 6.25 17.97
C PRO A 28 0.33 5.09 18.95
N GLU A 29 -0.71 4.69 19.70
CA GLU A 29 -0.64 3.56 20.64
C GLU A 29 -0.45 2.22 19.95
N SER A 30 -0.81 2.13 18.66
CA SER A 30 -0.69 0.92 17.84
C SER A 30 0.72 0.73 17.26
N ILE A 31 1.59 1.74 17.31
CA ILE A 31 2.93 1.71 16.68
C ILE A 31 3.76 0.49 17.15
N PRO A 32 3.92 0.21 18.46
CA PRO A 32 4.75 -0.93 18.89
C PRO A 32 4.21 -2.28 18.39
N GLN A 33 2.89 -2.40 18.29
CA GLN A 33 2.25 -3.61 17.78
C GLN A 33 2.39 -3.73 16.25
N LEU A 34 2.32 -2.61 15.54
CA LEU A 34 2.58 -2.56 14.10
C LEU A 34 4.02 -2.99 13.80
N GLU A 35 5.02 -2.45 14.52
CA GLU A 35 6.43 -2.86 14.39
C GLU A 35 6.62 -4.37 14.63
N ALA A 36 5.98 -4.91 15.67
CA ALA A 36 6.04 -6.34 15.97
C ALA A 36 5.45 -7.19 14.82
N VAL A 37 4.33 -6.77 14.23
CA VAL A 37 3.72 -7.45 13.07
C VAL A 37 4.66 -7.38 11.86
N ILE A 38 5.25 -6.21 11.58
CA ILE A 38 6.13 -6.04 10.43
C ILE A 38 7.39 -6.90 10.53
N SER A 39 7.95 -7.05 11.74
CA SER A 39 9.11 -7.93 11.96
C SER A 39 8.89 -9.40 11.58
N GLN A 40 7.62 -9.83 11.53
CA GLN A 40 7.19 -11.18 11.16
C GLN A 40 6.49 -11.24 9.80
N LEU A 41 6.36 -10.09 9.14
CA LEU A 41 5.56 -9.95 7.94
C LEU A 41 6.25 -10.66 6.77
N SER A 42 5.51 -11.57 6.14
CA SER A 42 5.89 -12.21 4.89
C SER A 42 4.88 -11.81 3.82
N LEU A 43 5.35 -11.09 2.80
CA LEU A 43 4.57 -10.68 1.65
C LEU A 43 5.09 -11.45 0.43
N PRO A 44 4.41 -12.54 0.01
CA PRO A 44 4.81 -13.27 -1.20
C PRO A 44 4.92 -12.32 -2.39
N SER A 45 5.89 -12.53 -3.27
CA SER A 45 6.12 -11.71 -4.48
C SER A 45 6.43 -10.23 -4.23
N PHE A 46 6.67 -9.84 -2.97
CA PHE A 46 7.28 -8.57 -2.59
C PHE A 46 8.67 -8.81 -2.00
N THR A 47 9.61 -7.95 -2.37
CA THR A 47 10.97 -7.95 -1.84
C THR A 47 11.12 -6.81 -0.86
N TYR A 48 11.61 -7.10 0.34
CA TYR A 48 12.03 -6.08 1.29
C TYR A 48 13.25 -5.32 0.76
N ILE A 49 13.15 -4.00 0.69
CA ILE A 49 14.21 -3.11 0.26
C ILE A 49 14.70 -2.37 1.51
N PRO A 50 15.97 -2.58 1.93
CA PRO A 50 16.54 -1.77 3.00
C PRO A 50 16.71 -0.33 2.49
N VAL A 51 15.88 0.57 2.99
CA VAL A 51 16.03 2.01 2.81
C VAL A 51 16.67 2.60 4.05
N HIS A 52 17.69 3.42 3.85
CA HIS A 52 18.29 4.24 4.90
C HIS A 52 17.75 5.66 4.79
N ASP A 53 16.43 5.78 4.73
CA ASP A 53 15.74 7.05 4.83
C ASP A 53 15.23 7.19 6.27
N HIS A 54 15.32 8.39 6.83
CA HIS A 54 15.07 8.61 8.26
C HIS A 54 13.60 8.38 8.65
N ASP A 55 12.69 8.44 7.67
CA ASP A 55 11.25 8.38 7.90
C ASP A 55 10.59 7.07 7.39
N CYS A 56 11.23 6.35 6.46
CA CYS A 56 10.72 5.07 5.92
C CYS A 56 11.41 3.87 6.60
N TYR A 57 10.71 3.23 7.53
CA TYR A 57 11.27 2.11 8.30
C TYR A 57 11.22 0.79 7.53
N HIS A 58 10.18 0.60 6.73
CA HIS A 58 10.00 -0.63 5.97
C HIS A 58 9.45 -0.34 4.58
N LEU A 59 10.14 -0.85 3.57
CA LEU A 59 9.74 -0.73 2.17
C LEU A 59 9.72 -2.12 1.53
N PHE A 60 8.60 -2.44 0.91
CA PHE A 60 8.41 -3.64 0.11
C PHE A 60 8.05 -3.24 -1.30
N VAL A 61 8.71 -3.82 -2.29
CA VAL A 61 8.45 -3.57 -3.72
C VAL A 61 8.19 -4.90 -4.41
N ASN A 62 7.26 -4.95 -5.37
CA ASN A 62 7.01 -6.17 -6.13
C ASN A 62 8.31 -6.72 -6.75
N GLU A 63 8.51 -8.03 -6.63
CA GLU A 63 9.79 -8.70 -6.92
C GLU A 63 10.31 -8.44 -8.34
N SER A 64 9.40 -8.30 -9.30
CA SER A 64 9.71 -8.08 -10.72
C SER A 64 10.40 -6.74 -10.98
N HIS A 65 10.26 -5.78 -10.05
CA HIS A 65 10.83 -4.44 -10.17
C HIS A 65 11.84 -4.11 -9.06
N ALA A 66 12.02 -5.00 -8.08
CA ALA A 66 12.85 -4.75 -6.90
C ALA A 66 14.30 -4.36 -7.23
N GLU A 67 14.96 -5.07 -8.15
CA GLU A 67 16.35 -4.76 -8.53
C GLU A 67 16.46 -3.44 -9.32
N ALA A 68 15.50 -3.17 -10.21
CA ALA A 68 15.43 -1.90 -10.92
C ALA A 68 15.20 -0.74 -9.94
N PHE A 69 14.32 -0.92 -8.96
CA PHE A 69 14.04 0.05 -7.91
C PHE A 69 15.29 0.35 -7.07
N LYS A 70 16.03 -0.68 -6.60
CA LYS A 70 17.31 -0.51 -5.89
C LYS A 70 18.32 0.27 -6.72
N ALA A 71 18.48 -0.08 -8.00
CA ALA A 71 19.42 0.60 -8.88
C ALA A 71 19.08 2.09 -9.09
N ASN A 72 17.79 2.46 -9.03
CA ASN A 72 17.35 3.85 -9.06
C ASN A 72 17.67 4.58 -7.75
N LEU A 73 17.40 3.97 -6.59
CA LEU A 73 17.75 4.55 -5.30
C LEU A 73 19.26 4.84 -5.20
N GLU A 74 20.09 3.96 -5.76
CA GLU A 74 21.55 4.12 -5.79
C GLU A 74 22.04 5.12 -6.86
N GLY A 75 21.13 5.72 -7.66
CA GLY A 75 21.46 6.63 -8.75
C GLY A 75 22.20 5.99 -9.93
N LYS A 76 22.25 4.66 -10.00
CA LYS A 76 23.01 3.91 -11.01
C LYS A 76 22.28 3.80 -12.34
N ASN A 77 20.95 3.85 -12.33
CA ASN A 77 20.14 3.75 -13.54
C ASN A 77 18.87 4.58 -13.40
N PRO A 78 18.87 5.89 -13.73
CA PRO A 78 17.68 6.72 -13.65
C PRO A 78 16.70 6.33 -14.76
N VAL A 79 15.83 5.36 -14.47
CA VAL A 79 14.77 4.91 -15.38
C VAL A 79 13.42 5.40 -14.86
N ASN A 80 12.48 5.57 -15.78
CA ASN A 80 11.07 5.78 -15.43
C ASN A 80 10.55 4.49 -14.76
N ILE A 81 10.60 4.45 -13.41
CA ILE A 81 10.19 3.31 -12.58
C ILE A 81 8.70 3.32 -12.21
N TRP A 82 7.87 4.08 -12.92
CA TRP A 82 6.53 4.42 -12.44
C TRP A 82 5.50 3.27 -12.50
N ILE A 83 5.91 1.99 -12.57
CA ILE A 83 5.02 0.82 -12.72
C ILE A 83 5.34 -0.27 -11.69
N TYR A 84 5.78 0.10 -10.49
CA TYR A 84 5.88 -0.84 -9.37
C TYR A 84 4.68 -0.74 -8.44
N HIS A 85 4.53 -1.81 -7.66
CA HIS A 85 3.69 -1.83 -6.49
C HIS A 85 4.60 -1.71 -5.27
N SER A 86 4.31 -0.78 -4.37
CA SER A 86 5.05 -0.63 -3.12
C SER A 86 4.13 -0.66 -1.92
N ILE A 87 4.66 -1.20 -0.82
CA ILE A 87 4.11 -1.05 0.52
C ILE A 87 5.20 -0.39 1.36
N GLU A 88 4.94 0.84 1.78
CA GLU A 88 5.82 1.64 2.62
C GLU A 88 5.20 1.80 4.00
N ILE A 89 6.04 1.73 5.04
CA ILE A 89 5.61 1.91 6.42
C ILE A 89 6.53 2.91 7.11
N HIS A 90 5.91 4.02 7.53
CA HIS A 90 6.52 5.20 8.11
C HIS A 90 5.93 5.43 9.50
N SER A 91 6.50 4.79 10.54
CA SER A 91 6.01 4.85 11.93
C SER A 91 4.52 4.46 12.06
N HIS A 92 3.61 5.42 11.97
CA HIS A 92 2.16 5.25 12.09
C HIS A 92 1.42 5.31 10.74
N ILE A 93 2.13 5.53 9.62
CA ILE A 93 1.55 5.63 8.29
C ILE A 93 1.96 4.42 7.47
N ILE A 94 0.98 3.75 6.88
CA ILE A 94 1.14 2.68 5.90
C ILE A 94 0.66 3.22 4.56
N LYS A 95 1.48 3.08 3.53
CA LYS A 95 1.20 3.56 2.18
C LYS A 95 1.35 2.40 1.20
N ILE A 96 0.30 2.13 0.44
CA ILE A 96 0.32 1.19 -0.69
C ILE A 96 0.16 2.00 -1.96
N GLU A 97 1.15 1.94 -2.85
CA GLU A 97 1.14 2.68 -4.12
C GLU A 97 1.23 1.72 -5.29
N CYS A 98 0.43 1.96 -6.32
CA CYS A 98 0.44 1.25 -7.59
C CYS A 98 0.53 2.27 -8.72
N GLY A 99 1.70 2.37 -9.34
CA GLY A 99 1.88 3.26 -10.49
C GLY A 99 1.18 2.74 -11.76
N TYR A 100 0.58 3.62 -12.56
CA TYR A 100 -0.24 3.30 -13.75
C TYR A 100 -1.37 2.27 -13.51
N GLY A 101 -1.94 2.27 -12.30
CA GLY A 101 -3.01 1.38 -11.89
C GLY A 101 -2.50 -0.02 -11.60
N GLY A 102 -1.18 -0.18 -11.53
CA GLY A 102 -0.52 -1.46 -11.52
C GLY A 102 -0.86 -2.29 -12.75
N TYR A 103 -0.84 -3.59 -12.58
CA TYR A 103 -1.29 -4.55 -13.58
C TYR A 103 -2.67 -5.06 -13.15
N PRO A 104 -3.77 -4.68 -13.84
CA PRO A 104 -5.11 -5.18 -13.55
C PRO A 104 -5.07 -6.72 -13.50
N ASP A 105 -5.70 -7.31 -12.49
CA ASP A 105 -5.70 -8.76 -12.21
C ASP A 105 -4.36 -9.36 -11.74
N SER A 106 -3.41 -8.55 -11.26
CA SER A 106 -2.18 -9.05 -10.65
C SER A 106 -2.39 -9.67 -9.27
N VAL A 107 -1.52 -10.64 -8.94
CA VAL A 107 -1.41 -11.22 -7.60
C VAL A 107 -1.09 -10.17 -6.54
N TYR A 108 -0.43 -9.07 -6.92
CA TYR A 108 0.00 -8.00 -6.01
C TYR A 108 -1.19 -7.33 -5.31
N HIS A 109 -2.26 -7.00 -6.05
CA HIS A 109 -3.46 -6.43 -5.45
C HIS A 109 -4.13 -7.36 -4.44
N THR A 110 -4.05 -8.67 -4.65
CA THR A 110 -4.56 -9.66 -3.69
C THR A 110 -3.73 -9.68 -2.42
N ILE A 111 -2.40 -9.62 -2.54
CA ILE A 111 -1.47 -9.58 -1.40
C ILE A 111 -1.64 -8.28 -0.61
N GLU A 112 -1.67 -7.13 -1.28
CA GLU A 112 -1.93 -5.82 -0.68
C GLU A 112 -3.26 -5.79 0.08
N THR A 113 -4.33 -6.29 -0.56
CA THR A 113 -5.66 -6.37 0.06
C THR A 113 -5.66 -7.31 1.27
N SER A 114 -4.97 -8.46 1.17
CA SER A 114 -4.87 -9.40 2.29
C SER A 114 -4.13 -8.77 3.48
N PHE A 115 -3.03 -8.05 3.21
CA PHE A 115 -2.31 -7.27 4.23
C PHE A 115 -3.20 -6.23 4.90
N LEU A 116 -4.01 -5.47 4.14
CA LEU A 116 -4.98 -4.52 4.70
C LEU A 116 -6.05 -5.21 5.56
N LEU A 117 -6.54 -6.38 5.14
CA LEU A 117 -7.50 -7.15 5.92
C LEU A 117 -6.89 -7.70 7.21
N ASP A 118 -5.65 -8.18 7.17
CA ASP A 118 -4.92 -8.64 8.36
C ASP A 118 -4.71 -7.49 9.35
N LEU A 119 -4.39 -6.29 8.85
CA LEU A 119 -4.31 -5.07 9.65
C LEU A 119 -5.67 -4.74 10.30
N CYS A 120 -6.77 -4.79 9.52
CA CYS A 120 -8.11 -4.52 10.02
C CYS A 120 -8.58 -5.55 11.07
N ASN A 121 -8.16 -6.81 10.93
CA ASN A 121 -8.54 -7.91 11.81
C ASN A 121 -7.67 -8.02 13.06
N ASN A 122 -6.56 -7.26 13.15
CA ASN A 122 -5.69 -7.29 14.31
C ASN A 122 -6.31 -6.45 15.46
N PRO A 123 -6.74 -7.08 16.58
CA PRO A 123 -7.41 -6.36 17.66
C PRO A 123 -6.49 -5.41 18.43
N ASN A 124 -5.17 -5.52 18.24
CA ASN A 124 -4.17 -4.70 18.91
C ASN A 124 -3.69 -3.53 18.03
N ILE A 125 -4.26 -3.36 16.82
CA ILE A 125 -3.96 -2.24 15.93
C ILE A 125 -5.26 -1.50 15.63
N ALA A 126 -5.29 -0.22 15.97
CA ALA A 126 -6.40 0.67 15.64
C ALA A 126 -6.02 1.56 14.45
N ILE A 127 -6.90 1.62 13.44
CA ILE A 127 -6.81 2.58 12.34
C ILE A 127 -7.45 3.90 12.79
N ALA A 128 -6.70 4.99 12.69
CA ALA A 128 -7.17 6.36 12.95
C ALA A 128 -7.91 6.94 11.74
N GLN A 129 -7.38 6.71 10.54
CA GLN A 129 -8.00 7.09 9.28
C GLN A 129 -7.40 6.34 8.10
N TRP A 130 -8.12 6.32 6.98
CA TRP A 130 -7.62 5.80 5.72
C TRP A 130 -8.18 6.59 4.55
N HIS A 131 -7.42 6.63 3.47
CA HIS A 131 -7.75 7.35 2.25
C HIS A 131 -7.30 6.55 1.02
N LEU A 132 -8.13 6.58 -0.01
CA LEU A 132 -7.82 6.09 -1.34
C LEU A 132 -7.71 7.30 -2.26
N TYR A 133 -6.59 7.40 -2.97
CA TYR A 133 -6.33 8.47 -3.92
C TYR A 133 -6.07 7.91 -5.31
N ALA A 134 -6.38 8.72 -6.32
CA ALA A 134 -5.96 8.55 -7.70
C ALA A 134 -5.29 9.83 -8.19
N GLY A 135 -4.22 9.72 -8.98
CA GLY A 135 -3.50 10.90 -9.48
C GLY A 135 -2.17 10.52 -10.11
N GLY A 136 -1.14 11.33 -9.84
CA GLY A 136 0.24 11.04 -10.25
C GLY A 136 0.56 11.46 -11.69
N MET A 137 1.80 11.19 -12.14
CA MET A 137 2.33 11.60 -13.45
C MET A 137 2.07 13.08 -13.85
N GLY A 138 2.21 14.01 -12.90
CA GLY A 138 2.01 15.45 -13.14
C GLY A 138 0.57 15.94 -12.96
N TYR A 139 -0.33 15.08 -12.50
CA TYR A 139 -1.68 15.44 -12.05
C TYR A 139 -1.77 15.41 -10.52
N ASP A 140 -2.61 16.29 -9.98
CA ASP A 140 -2.91 16.30 -8.54
C ASP A 140 -3.61 15.01 -8.13
N TYR A 141 -3.28 14.53 -6.93
CA TYR A 141 -4.02 13.43 -6.32
C TYR A 141 -5.40 13.89 -5.87
N ILE A 142 -6.44 13.16 -6.27
CA ILE A 142 -7.82 13.32 -5.80
C ILE A 142 -8.15 12.21 -4.81
N THR A 143 -8.92 12.54 -3.77
CA THR A 143 -9.47 11.54 -2.86
C THR A 143 -10.68 10.87 -3.51
N VAL A 144 -10.60 9.56 -3.71
CA VAL A 144 -11.69 8.72 -4.23
C VAL A 144 -12.56 8.21 -3.09
N LYS A 145 -11.93 7.80 -1.98
CA LYS A 145 -12.63 7.30 -0.80
C LYS A 145 -11.84 7.61 0.47
N ALA A 146 -12.54 7.73 1.59
CA ALA A 146 -11.91 7.87 2.89
C ALA A 146 -12.80 7.29 4.00
N GLY A 147 -12.18 6.97 5.14
CA GLY A 147 -12.85 6.53 6.34
C GLY A 147 -11.96 6.67 7.58
N LYS A 148 -12.51 6.30 8.74
CA LYS A 148 -11.93 6.55 10.07
C LYS A 148 -11.70 5.31 10.90
N THR A 149 -12.11 4.13 10.44
CA THR A 149 -12.02 2.91 11.24
C THR A 149 -11.62 1.69 10.41
N SER A 150 -11.08 0.68 11.09
CA SER A 150 -10.81 -0.64 10.50
C SER A 150 -12.08 -1.32 9.99
N GLY A 151 -13.20 -1.14 10.68
CA GLY A 151 -14.50 -1.70 10.26
C GLY A 151 -14.98 -1.10 8.93
N GLU A 152 -14.83 0.22 8.73
CA GLU A 152 -15.17 0.89 7.47
C GLU A 152 -14.27 0.44 6.31
N LEU A 153 -12.96 0.32 6.55
CA LEU A 153 -12.02 -0.17 5.54
C LEU A 153 -12.32 -1.63 5.17
N GLN A 154 -12.56 -2.47 6.18
CA GLN A 154 -12.93 -3.86 5.96
C GLN A 154 -14.23 -3.97 5.17
N GLN A 155 -15.29 -3.24 5.54
CA GLN A 155 -16.56 -3.23 4.82
C GLN A 155 -16.39 -2.78 3.37
N TYR A 156 -15.57 -1.76 3.12
CA TYR A 156 -15.25 -1.32 1.76
C TYR A 156 -14.62 -2.44 0.90
N ILE A 157 -13.75 -3.26 1.50
CA ILE A 157 -13.07 -4.38 0.83
C ILE A 157 -14.00 -5.59 0.63
N ILE A 158 -14.78 -5.98 1.65
CA ILE A 158 -15.57 -7.22 1.61
C ILE A 158 -16.97 -7.06 0.99
N GLY A 159 -17.50 -5.83 0.92
CA GLY A 159 -18.83 -5.52 0.40
C GLY A 159 -19.94 -5.67 1.44
#